data_AF-A0AAN9HIG2-F1
#
_entry.id   AF-A0AAN9HIG2-F1
#
_cell.length_a   1.000
_cell.length_b   1.000
_cell.length_c   1.000
_cell.angle_alpha   90.00
_cell.angle_beta   90.00
_cell.angle_gamma   90.00
#
_symmetry.space_group_name_H-M   'P 1'
#
loop_
_entity.id
_entity.type
_entity.pdbx_description
1 polymer ?
#
loop_
_entity_poly.entity_id
_entity_poly.type
_entity_poly.pdbx_seq_one_letter_code
_entity_poly.pdbx_strand_id
1 'polypeptide(L)'
;MKIENGLPCSQLPEAPPQTGLQFTVATEEDFDDIMAMSKDIYGGLDYLPSRYQAWLQETNRTVILARKQGKVIALESACVIDDGETMLVEGLRVAPQERGKGVAGVLLRFCSQLVKSKFPDVKVSRLTRDDQLGPKDFQKYRLITKQGILLVRFRAEDLKLRLADLGPNITISGESLSTTNIPVRLEPAEVHQLFLSDVLMQGVLPNATIVQDWQPFKPLSSNMDILLKKDIDWMVDDARRPTMASLCTFPFHVPIGDDWYYLNIDMFGKDLTLAIQQLLCHLRRHTGTLKGYVMCQVFQEPALWKPMAEFFRETLKVELVKEYTEQCVVESDVV
;
A
#
# COMPACT_ATOMS: atom_id res chain seq x y z
N MET A 1 14.73 24.78 -24.57
CA MET A 1 15.59 24.96 -23.38
C MET A 1 15.63 23.61 -22.69
N LYS A 2 16.72 22.86 -22.83
CA LYS A 2 16.85 21.52 -22.24
C LYS A 2 17.00 21.69 -20.74
N ILE A 3 16.10 21.11 -19.96
CA ILE A 3 16.23 21.05 -18.51
C ILE A 3 17.11 19.83 -18.22
N GLU A 4 18.34 20.09 -17.76
CA GLU A 4 19.26 19.07 -17.26
C GLU A 4 18.72 18.54 -15.92
N ASN A 5 17.91 17.49 -15.96
CA ASN A 5 17.44 16.77 -14.77
C ASN A 5 18.43 15.68 -14.32
N GLY A 6 19.70 16.07 -14.17
CA GLY A 6 20.72 15.23 -13.55
C GLY A 6 21.15 15.83 -12.23
N LEU A 7 20.65 15.32 -11.11
CA LEU A 7 21.25 15.61 -9.79
C LEU A 7 22.73 15.17 -9.84
N PRO A 8 23.70 16.04 -9.51
CA PRO A 8 25.11 15.65 -9.52
C PRO A 8 25.38 14.59 -8.44
N CYS A 9 26.22 13.61 -8.81
CA CYS A 9 26.64 12.40 -8.07
C CYS A 9 27.31 12.63 -6.69
N SER A 10 27.26 13.84 -6.12
CA SER A 10 28.16 14.29 -5.04
C SER A 10 27.64 14.11 -3.61
N GLN A 11 26.62 13.30 -3.35
CA GLN A 11 26.05 13.11 -1.99
C GLN A 11 25.67 11.67 -1.64
N LEU A 12 26.15 10.68 -2.38
CA LEU A 12 25.94 9.28 -1.99
C LEU A 12 26.98 8.88 -0.92
N PRO A 13 26.57 8.20 0.17
CA PRO A 13 27.52 7.59 1.09
C PRO A 13 28.53 6.71 0.35
N GLU A 14 29.76 6.61 0.84
CA GLU A 14 30.69 5.63 0.27
C GLU A 14 30.14 4.22 0.47
N ALA A 15 30.05 3.46 -0.63
CA ALA A 15 29.64 2.06 -0.58
C ALA A 15 30.63 1.27 0.32
N PRO A 16 30.16 0.34 1.16
CA PRO A 16 31.06 -0.49 1.96
C PRO A 16 32.07 -1.20 1.05
N PRO A 17 33.39 -0.94 1.17
CA PRO A 17 34.40 -1.33 0.18
C PRO A 17 34.54 -2.84 -0.02
N GLN A 18 33.90 -3.66 0.81
CA GLN A 18 34.02 -5.12 0.82
C GLN A 18 32.94 -5.86 0.02
N THR A 19 31.97 -5.19 -0.59
CA THR A 19 30.81 -5.86 -1.22
C THR A 19 30.85 -5.96 -2.74
N GLY A 20 31.70 -5.15 -3.41
CA GLY A 20 31.68 -5.03 -4.88
C GLY A 20 30.37 -4.45 -5.43
N LEU A 21 29.54 -3.85 -4.55
CA LEU A 21 28.30 -3.19 -4.91
C LEU A 21 28.53 -1.71 -5.14
N GLN A 22 27.86 -1.17 -6.15
CA GLN A 22 27.74 0.25 -6.42
C GLN A 22 26.29 0.66 -6.20
N PHE A 23 26.06 1.84 -5.65
CA PHE A 23 24.70 2.34 -5.44
C PHE A 23 24.46 3.56 -6.32
N THR A 24 23.31 3.62 -6.98
CA THR A 24 22.92 4.74 -7.84
C THR A 24 21.47 5.13 -7.57
N VAL A 25 21.12 6.40 -7.77
CA VAL A 25 19.72 6.81 -7.82
C VAL A 25 19.12 6.30 -9.12
N ALA A 26 17.91 5.73 -9.06
CA ALA A 26 17.23 5.20 -10.23
C ALA A 26 16.75 6.33 -11.16
N THR A 27 16.73 6.05 -12.45
CA THR A 27 16.27 6.95 -13.50
C THR A 27 15.26 6.26 -14.41
N GLU A 28 14.64 7.01 -15.33
CA GLU A 28 13.73 6.42 -16.32
C GLU A 28 14.43 5.35 -17.19
N GLU A 29 15.73 5.52 -17.46
CA GLU A 29 16.53 4.58 -18.27
C GLU A 29 16.70 3.21 -17.60
N ASP A 30 16.49 3.12 -16.28
CA ASP A 30 16.66 1.89 -15.51
C ASP A 30 15.41 0.99 -15.53
N PHE A 31 14.30 1.47 -16.11
CA PHE A 31 13.01 0.78 -16.05
C PHE A 31 13.11 -0.68 -16.54
N ASP A 32 13.67 -0.91 -17.72
CA ASP A 32 13.74 -2.24 -18.32
C ASP A 32 14.59 -3.21 -17.47
N ASP A 33 15.72 -2.74 -16.94
CA ASP A 33 16.60 -3.53 -16.07
C ASP A 33 15.89 -3.91 -14.76
N ILE A 34 15.14 -2.97 -14.17
CA ILE A 34 14.35 -3.19 -12.96
C ILE A 34 13.23 -4.20 -13.23
N MET A 35 12.50 -4.07 -14.33
CA MET A 35 11.42 -4.98 -14.68
C MET A 35 11.95 -6.38 -14.99
N ALA A 36 13.10 -6.49 -15.67
CA ALA A 36 13.75 -7.77 -15.92
C ALA A 36 14.15 -8.49 -14.61
N MET A 37 14.68 -7.75 -13.63
CA MET A 37 14.98 -8.28 -12.28
C MET A 37 13.71 -8.73 -11.53
N SER A 38 12.58 -8.11 -11.84
CA SER A 38 11.30 -8.27 -11.14
C SER A 38 10.37 -9.29 -11.80
N LYS A 39 10.84 -9.98 -12.84
CA LYS A 39 10.04 -10.97 -13.55
C LYS A 39 9.44 -11.99 -12.58
N ASP A 40 8.13 -12.22 -12.73
CA ASP A 40 7.32 -13.14 -11.93
C ASP A 40 7.21 -12.78 -10.42
N ILE A 41 7.62 -11.58 -10.00
CA ILE A 41 7.43 -11.13 -8.63
C ILE A 41 5.94 -11.11 -8.28
N TYR A 42 5.63 -11.55 -7.05
CA TYR A 42 4.26 -11.67 -6.55
C TYR A 42 3.31 -12.50 -7.44
N GLY A 43 3.86 -13.43 -8.25
CA GLY A 43 3.05 -14.24 -9.16
C GLY A 43 2.46 -13.44 -10.33
N GLY A 44 3.13 -12.37 -10.76
CA GLY A 44 2.68 -11.51 -11.86
C GLY A 44 1.80 -10.33 -11.43
N LEU A 45 1.59 -10.15 -10.14
CA LEU A 45 0.78 -9.07 -9.56
C LEU A 45 1.63 -7.83 -9.23
N ASP A 46 2.70 -7.60 -9.99
CA ASP A 46 3.65 -6.52 -9.70
C ASP A 46 3.01 -5.14 -9.92
N TYR A 47 3.05 -4.31 -8.86
CA TYR A 47 2.55 -2.94 -8.89
C TYR A 47 3.58 -1.93 -9.40
N LEU A 48 4.88 -2.24 -9.32
CA LEU A 48 5.92 -1.25 -9.60
C LEU A 48 5.89 -0.71 -11.04
N PRO A 49 5.61 -1.50 -12.10
CA PRO A 49 5.46 -0.96 -13.45
C PRO A 49 4.48 0.24 -13.50
N SER A 50 3.38 0.15 -12.75
CA SER A 50 2.33 1.17 -12.68
C SER A 50 2.64 2.33 -11.73
N ARG A 51 3.70 2.23 -10.91
CA ARG A 51 4.08 3.25 -9.90
C ARG A 51 5.41 3.94 -10.20
N TYR A 52 6.31 3.29 -10.92
CA TYR A 52 7.71 3.71 -11.05
C TYR A 52 7.87 5.15 -11.54
N GLN A 53 7.14 5.52 -12.59
CA GLN A 53 7.23 6.89 -13.12
C GLN A 53 6.78 7.94 -12.11
N ALA A 54 5.69 7.69 -11.38
CA ALA A 54 5.21 8.61 -10.34
C ALA A 54 6.23 8.73 -9.19
N TRP A 55 6.84 7.61 -8.79
CA TRP A 55 7.88 7.58 -7.76
C TRP A 55 9.08 8.46 -8.11
N LEU A 56 9.50 8.52 -9.38
CA LEU A 56 10.61 9.38 -9.79
C LEU A 56 10.30 10.88 -9.70
N GLN A 57 9.03 11.27 -9.63
CA GLN A 57 8.58 12.66 -9.52
C GLN A 57 8.29 13.10 -8.07
N GLU A 58 8.27 12.16 -7.12
CA GLU A 58 8.01 12.45 -5.71
C GLU A 58 9.25 13.06 -5.04
N THR A 59 9.17 14.34 -4.65
CA THR A 59 10.31 15.08 -4.08
C THR A 59 10.79 14.56 -2.73
N ASN A 60 9.92 13.86 -2.00
CA ASN A 60 10.23 13.22 -0.73
C ASN A 60 10.65 11.75 -0.88
N ARG A 61 10.75 11.24 -2.12
CA ARG A 61 11.16 9.88 -2.43
C ARG A 61 12.52 9.85 -3.11
N THR A 62 13.29 8.81 -2.85
CA THR A 62 14.45 8.43 -3.64
C THR A 62 14.41 6.93 -3.87
N VAL A 63 14.52 6.51 -5.14
CA VAL A 63 14.65 5.10 -5.51
C VAL A 63 16.13 4.79 -5.68
N ILE A 64 16.64 3.79 -4.96
CA ILE A 64 18.06 3.43 -4.94
C ILE A 64 18.23 2.05 -5.58
N LEU A 65 19.20 1.96 -6.49
CA LEU A 65 19.61 0.72 -7.14
C LEU A 65 20.94 0.24 -6.56
N ALA A 66 21.06 -1.06 -6.32
CA ALA A 66 22.36 -1.70 -6.15
C ALA A 66 22.79 -2.33 -7.49
N ARG A 67 24.02 -2.04 -7.89
CA ARG A 67 24.66 -2.56 -9.10
C ARG A 67 25.85 -3.43 -8.76
N LYS A 68 26.08 -4.44 -9.59
CA LYS A 68 27.27 -5.29 -9.54
C LYS A 68 27.75 -5.52 -10.96
N GLN A 69 29.01 -5.14 -11.23
CA GLN A 69 29.58 -5.18 -12.58
C GLN A 69 28.70 -4.43 -13.61
N GLY A 70 28.21 -3.25 -13.24
CA GLY A 70 27.35 -2.39 -14.07
C GLY A 70 25.87 -2.77 -14.14
N LYS A 71 25.50 -4.01 -13.78
CA LYS A 71 24.12 -4.51 -13.86
C LYS A 71 23.31 -4.18 -12.61
N VAL A 72 22.04 -3.79 -12.76
CA VAL A 72 21.09 -3.67 -11.64
C VAL A 72 20.83 -5.05 -11.04
N ILE A 73 21.00 -5.17 -9.72
CA ILE A 73 20.78 -6.42 -8.99
C ILE A 73 19.89 -6.28 -7.76
N ALA A 74 19.59 -5.06 -7.33
CA ALA A 74 18.59 -4.80 -6.30
C ALA A 74 18.02 -3.38 -6.43
N LEU A 75 16.83 -3.19 -5.88
CA LEU A 75 16.11 -1.91 -5.80
C LEU A 75 15.51 -1.77 -4.40
N GLU A 76 15.50 -0.56 -3.88
CA GLU A 76 14.72 -0.16 -2.72
C GLU A 76 14.25 1.28 -2.93
N SER A 77 13.00 1.58 -2.60
CA SER A 77 12.54 2.97 -2.51
C SER A 77 12.54 3.43 -1.08
N ALA A 78 13.06 4.63 -0.82
CA ALA A 78 12.98 5.29 0.47
C ALA A 78 12.21 6.61 0.33
N CYS A 79 11.18 6.80 1.14
CA CYS A 79 10.30 7.95 1.15
C CYS A 79 10.28 8.57 2.54
N VAL A 80 10.50 9.89 2.64
CA VAL A 80 10.49 10.61 3.90
C VAL A 80 9.09 11.17 4.15
N ILE A 81 8.51 10.79 5.29
CA ILE A 81 7.12 11.09 5.70
C ILE A 81 7.09 11.51 7.17
N ASP A 82 5.90 11.75 7.71
CA ASP A 82 5.67 12.14 9.10
C ASP A 82 6.47 13.39 9.50
N ASP A 83 6.32 14.50 8.77
CA ASP A 83 7.06 15.75 9.00
C ASP A 83 8.59 15.60 8.99
N GLY A 84 9.12 14.60 8.27
CA GLY A 84 10.54 14.35 8.19
C GLY A 84 11.10 13.42 9.27
N GLU A 85 10.25 12.84 10.11
CA GLU A 85 10.69 11.96 11.20
C GLU A 85 10.77 10.48 10.83
N THR A 86 10.16 10.07 9.72
CA THR A 86 10.03 8.65 9.35
C THR A 86 10.54 8.40 7.92
N MET A 87 11.38 7.39 7.77
CA MET A 87 11.73 6.81 6.46
C MET A 87 10.85 5.60 6.16
N LEU A 88 9.87 5.76 5.29
CA LEU A 88 9.12 4.64 4.71
C LEU A 88 9.97 3.96 3.63
N VAL A 89 10.19 2.65 3.76
CA VAL A 89 10.85 1.84 2.72
C VAL A 89 9.85 0.91 2.04
N GLU A 90 9.93 0.82 0.71
CA GLU A 90 9.04 -0.03 -0.10
C GLU A 90 9.67 -0.43 -1.44
N GLY A 91 9.17 -1.52 -2.01
CA GLY A 91 9.61 -1.99 -3.32
C GLY A 91 10.91 -2.79 -3.32
N LEU A 92 11.41 -3.21 -2.14
CA LEU A 92 12.60 -4.05 -2.01
C LEU A 92 12.60 -5.23 -2.98
N ARG A 93 13.60 -5.26 -3.86
CA ARG A 93 13.84 -6.32 -4.83
C ARG A 93 15.30 -6.71 -4.80
N VAL A 94 15.55 -8.01 -4.96
CA VAL A 94 16.90 -8.55 -5.21
C VAL A 94 16.79 -9.57 -6.33
N ALA A 95 17.69 -9.45 -7.31
CA ALA A 95 17.81 -10.38 -8.42
C ALA A 95 17.90 -11.83 -7.91
N PRO A 96 17.19 -12.80 -8.51
CA PRO A 96 17.11 -14.17 -8.00
C PRO A 96 18.48 -14.79 -7.65
N GLN A 97 19.47 -14.58 -8.52
CA GLN A 97 20.83 -15.08 -8.38
C GLN A 97 21.66 -14.40 -7.27
N GLU A 98 21.20 -13.28 -6.70
CA GLU A 98 21.85 -12.54 -5.61
C GLU A 98 21.10 -12.65 -4.27
N ARG A 99 19.95 -13.35 -4.24
CA ARG A 99 19.20 -13.62 -3.01
C ARG A 99 20.00 -14.53 -2.06
N GLY A 100 19.78 -14.36 -0.76
CA GLY A 100 20.50 -15.11 0.28
C GLY A 100 21.94 -14.66 0.55
N LYS A 101 22.47 -13.68 -0.21
CA LYS A 101 23.85 -13.18 -0.07
C LYS A 101 23.96 -11.88 0.74
N GLY A 102 22.88 -11.46 1.41
CA GLY A 102 22.85 -10.25 2.24
C GLY A 102 22.69 -8.92 1.50
N VAL A 103 22.50 -8.91 0.17
CA VAL A 103 22.38 -7.68 -0.65
C VAL A 103 21.30 -6.73 -0.12
N ALA A 104 20.10 -7.24 0.18
CA ALA A 104 19.01 -6.43 0.75
C ALA A 104 19.42 -5.69 2.03
N GLY A 105 20.15 -6.37 2.93
CA GLY A 105 20.62 -5.77 4.17
C GLY A 105 21.67 -4.68 3.95
N VAL A 106 22.55 -4.82 2.95
CA VAL A 106 23.51 -3.77 2.57
C VAL A 106 22.78 -2.59 1.96
N LEU A 107 21.85 -2.84 1.03
CA LEU A 107 21.06 -1.80 0.36
C LEU A 107 20.23 -0.99 1.35
N LEU A 108 19.50 -1.66 2.27
CA LEU A 108 18.73 -0.98 3.30
C LEU A 108 19.60 -0.10 4.19
N ARG A 109 20.79 -0.57 4.62
CA ARG A 109 21.73 0.25 5.40
C ARG A 109 22.19 1.48 4.62
N PHE A 110 22.48 1.31 3.34
CA PHE A 110 22.85 2.43 2.47
C PHE A 110 21.70 3.45 2.37
N CYS A 111 20.45 2.99 2.18
CA CYS A 111 19.27 3.85 2.15
C CYS A 111 19.11 4.63 3.46
N SER A 112 19.23 3.96 4.61
CA SER A 112 19.21 4.59 5.93
C SER A 112 20.26 5.70 6.05
N GLN A 113 21.51 5.44 5.67
CA GLN A 113 22.61 6.41 5.74
C GLN A 113 22.37 7.61 4.82
N LEU A 114 21.93 7.35 3.58
CA LEU A 114 21.61 8.40 2.61
C LEU A 114 20.48 9.31 3.13
N VAL A 115 19.39 8.71 3.61
CA VAL A 115 18.24 9.46 4.14
C VAL A 115 18.64 10.24 5.38
N LYS A 116 19.36 9.62 6.33
CA LYS A 116 19.82 10.29 7.55
C LYS A 116 20.76 11.46 7.26
N SER A 117 21.59 11.35 6.22
CA SER A 117 22.46 12.45 5.77
C SER A 117 21.68 13.62 5.19
N LYS A 118 20.56 13.36 4.48
CA LYS A 118 19.73 14.41 3.87
C LYS A 118 18.69 14.98 4.83
N PHE A 119 18.19 14.16 5.74
CA PHE A 119 17.13 14.45 6.69
C PHE A 119 17.57 13.99 8.08
N PRO A 120 18.40 14.80 8.78
CA PRO A 120 18.97 14.42 10.08
C PRO A 120 17.91 14.11 11.15
N ASP A 121 16.71 14.69 11.01
CA ASP A 121 15.60 14.53 11.95
C ASP A 121 14.86 13.19 11.81
N VAL A 122 15.14 12.38 10.77
CA VAL A 122 14.56 11.04 10.62
C VAL A 122 14.97 10.16 11.79
N LYS A 123 14.00 9.62 12.53
CA LYS A 123 14.20 8.83 13.75
C LYS A 123 14.01 7.34 13.49
N VAL A 124 13.01 6.99 12.68
CA VAL A 124 12.58 5.59 12.49
C VAL A 124 12.44 5.25 11.01
N SER A 125 12.68 3.99 10.67
CA SER A 125 12.30 3.40 9.40
C SER A 125 11.04 2.59 9.59
N ARG A 126 10.07 2.74 8.69
CA ARG A 126 8.80 2.01 8.70
C ARG A 126 8.64 1.21 7.41
N LEU A 127 8.04 0.03 7.52
CA LEU A 127 7.60 -0.77 6.38
C LEU A 127 6.40 -1.64 6.75
N THR A 128 5.72 -2.15 5.72
CA THR A 128 4.71 -3.19 5.85
C THR A 128 5.26 -4.54 5.42
N ARG A 129 4.81 -5.60 6.10
CA ARG A 129 5.20 -6.98 5.82
C ARG A 129 3.97 -7.89 5.83
N ASP A 130 3.99 -8.94 5.02
CA ASP A 130 2.93 -9.97 4.99
C ASP A 130 3.44 -11.38 5.32
N ASP A 131 4.72 -11.49 5.66
CA ASP A 131 5.32 -12.73 6.12
C ASP A 131 5.18 -12.91 7.64
N GLN A 132 5.30 -14.16 8.10
CA GLN A 132 5.19 -14.48 9.52
C GLN A 132 6.40 -13.93 10.29
N LEU A 133 6.16 -12.88 11.10
CA LEU A 133 7.18 -12.29 11.96
C LEU A 133 7.58 -13.25 13.09
N GLY A 134 8.88 -13.53 13.19
CA GLY A 134 9.45 -14.40 14.22
C GLY A 134 10.14 -13.62 15.35
N PRO A 135 10.65 -14.32 16.39
CA PRO A 135 11.33 -13.69 17.52
C PRO A 135 12.50 -12.77 17.14
N LYS A 136 13.24 -13.12 16.07
CA LYS A 136 14.34 -12.29 15.56
C LYS A 136 13.86 -10.97 14.94
N ASP A 137 12.69 -10.98 14.31
CA ASP A 137 12.10 -9.75 13.75
C ASP A 137 11.73 -8.78 14.86
N PHE A 138 11.17 -9.27 15.97
CA PHE A 138 10.83 -8.44 17.13
C PHE A 138 12.02 -7.92 17.93
N GLN A 139 13.23 -8.46 17.71
CA GLN A 139 14.47 -7.85 18.23
C GLN A 139 14.87 -6.60 17.44
N LYS A 140 14.49 -6.54 16.16
CA LYS A 140 14.80 -5.42 15.26
C LYS A 140 13.67 -4.40 15.20
N TYR A 141 12.44 -4.89 15.13
CA TYR A 141 11.26 -4.09 14.82
C TYR A 141 10.27 -4.04 15.97
N ARG A 142 9.69 -2.87 16.17
CA ARG A 142 8.46 -2.66 16.94
C ARG A 142 7.26 -2.84 16.01
N LEU A 143 6.26 -3.57 16.48
CA LEU A 143 4.99 -3.70 15.77
C LEU A 143 4.12 -2.48 16.10
N ILE A 144 3.61 -1.80 15.07
CA ILE A 144 2.71 -0.64 15.20
C ILE A 144 1.26 -1.08 15.17
N THR A 145 0.89 -1.84 14.14
CA THR A 145 -0.47 -2.34 13.95
C THR A 145 -0.48 -3.53 12.99
N LYS A 146 -1.62 -4.22 12.92
CA LYS A 146 -1.90 -5.33 12.02
C LYS A 146 -3.26 -5.18 11.36
N GLN A 147 -3.36 -5.63 10.11
CA GLN A 147 -4.61 -5.76 9.37
C GLN A 147 -4.73 -7.16 8.78
N GLY A 148 -5.93 -7.74 8.79
CA GLY A 148 -6.21 -8.96 8.03
C GLY A 148 -6.26 -8.65 6.55
N ILE A 149 -5.62 -9.49 5.73
CA ILE A 149 -5.60 -9.39 4.27
C ILE A 149 -6.56 -10.42 3.70
N LEU A 150 -7.55 -9.95 2.95
CA LEU A 150 -8.43 -10.79 2.15
C LEU A 150 -8.16 -10.52 0.67
N LEU A 151 -7.75 -11.57 -0.06
CA LEU A 151 -7.46 -11.48 -1.49
C LEU A 151 -8.49 -12.28 -2.28
N VAL A 152 -9.23 -11.59 -3.14
CA VAL A 152 -10.27 -12.20 -3.99
C VAL A 152 -10.01 -11.93 -5.45
N ARG A 153 -10.51 -12.83 -6.29
CA ARG A 153 -10.46 -12.72 -7.74
C ARG A 153 -11.87 -12.84 -8.32
N PHE A 154 -12.17 -11.98 -9.28
CA PHE A 154 -13.42 -12.04 -10.03
C PHE A 154 -13.25 -11.41 -11.41
N ARG A 155 -14.23 -11.67 -12.28
CA ARG A 155 -14.41 -10.95 -13.53
C ARG A 155 -15.33 -9.76 -13.29
N ALA A 156 -14.93 -8.56 -13.74
CA ALA A 156 -15.65 -7.32 -13.44
C ALA A 156 -17.10 -7.35 -13.95
N GLU A 157 -17.31 -7.92 -15.14
CA GLU A 157 -18.62 -8.06 -15.76
C GLU A 157 -19.55 -8.95 -14.92
N ASP A 158 -19.05 -10.06 -14.38
CA ASP A 158 -19.83 -10.99 -13.57
C ASP A 158 -20.16 -10.38 -12.20
N LEU A 159 -19.19 -9.74 -11.55
CA LEU A 159 -19.40 -9.05 -10.29
C LEU A 159 -20.46 -7.94 -10.45
N LYS A 160 -20.44 -7.20 -11.56
CA LYS A 160 -21.42 -6.15 -11.85
C LYS A 160 -22.86 -6.69 -11.84
N LEU A 161 -23.09 -7.86 -12.43
CA LEU A 161 -24.41 -8.50 -12.40
C LEU A 161 -24.81 -8.88 -10.96
N ARG A 162 -23.89 -9.45 -10.18
CA ARG A 162 -24.15 -9.80 -8.77
C ARG A 162 -24.46 -8.58 -7.91
N LEU A 163 -23.74 -7.47 -8.11
CA LEU A 163 -23.97 -6.22 -7.40
C LEU A 163 -25.30 -5.56 -7.79
N ALA A 164 -25.78 -5.77 -9.02
CA ALA A 164 -27.09 -5.31 -9.47
C ALA A 164 -28.21 -6.14 -8.84
N ASP A 165 -28.06 -7.47 -8.76
CA ASP A 165 -29.02 -8.38 -8.14
C ASP A 165 -29.21 -8.09 -6.64
N LEU A 166 -28.14 -7.68 -5.94
CA LEU A 166 -28.19 -7.27 -4.54
C LEU A 166 -28.98 -5.97 -4.30
N GLY A 167 -29.23 -5.17 -5.34
CA GLY A 167 -29.83 -3.85 -5.21
C GLY A 167 -28.97 -2.87 -4.39
N PRO A 168 -29.48 -1.68 -4.06
CA PRO A 168 -28.75 -0.68 -3.27
C PRO A 168 -28.74 -0.98 -1.76
N ASN A 169 -29.72 -1.74 -1.25
CA ASN A 169 -29.89 -2.04 0.17
C ASN A 169 -29.66 -3.54 0.39
N ILE A 170 -28.83 -3.91 1.37
CA ILE A 170 -28.55 -5.33 1.68
C ILE A 170 -29.25 -5.73 2.98
N THR A 171 -29.62 -6.99 3.08
CA THR A 171 -30.03 -7.67 4.31
C THR A 171 -28.94 -8.68 4.68
N ILE A 172 -28.19 -8.44 5.75
CA ILE A 172 -27.29 -9.45 6.32
C ILE A 172 -28.06 -10.14 7.45
N SER A 173 -28.19 -11.47 7.38
CA SER A 173 -28.74 -12.31 8.47
C SER A 173 -30.13 -11.92 9.00
N GLY A 174 -31.06 -11.51 8.14
CA GLY A 174 -32.46 -11.28 8.53
C GLY A 174 -32.76 -9.90 9.15
N GLU A 175 -31.76 -9.05 9.34
CA GLU A 175 -31.92 -7.65 9.65
C GLU A 175 -31.76 -6.82 8.36
N SER A 176 -32.77 -6.02 8.01
CA SER A 176 -32.63 -5.05 6.93
C SER A 176 -31.60 -4.02 7.33
N LEU A 177 -30.54 -3.85 6.54
CA LEU A 177 -29.69 -2.68 6.71
C LEU A 177 -30.58 -1.45 6.47
N SER A 178 -30.78 -0.65 7.51
CA SER A 178 -31.57 0.57 7.36
C SER A 178 -30.91 1.45 6.30
N THR A 179 -31.74 2.06 5.47
CA THR A 179 -31.37 3.02 4.42
C THR A 179 -30.64 4.27 4.94
N THR A 180 -30.34 4.34 6.24
CA THR A 180 -29.72 5.48 6.91
C THR A 180 -28.19 5.49 6.83
N ASN A 181 -27.54 4.38 6.43
CA ASN A 181 -26.07 4.23 6.52
C ASN A 181 -25.44 4.02 5.14
N ILE A 182 -25.78 4.89 4.17
CA ILE A 182 -25.06 4.92 2.89
C ILE A 182 -23.69 5.57 3.14
N PRO A 183 -22.57 4.92 2.79
CA PRO A 183 -21.25 5.52 2.95
C PRO A 183 -21.17 6.90 2.30
N VAL A 184 -20.67 7.87 3.06
CA VAL A 184 -20.45 9.24 2.62
C VAL A 184 -19.07 9.31 1.97
N ARG A 185 -19.04 9.62 0.67
CA ARG A 185 -17.80 9.92 -0.03
C ARG A 185 -17.33 11.32 0.36
N LEU A 186 -16.06 11.43 0.71
CA LEU A 186 -15.46 12.68 1.16
C LEU A 186 -14.79 13.42 -0.01
N GLU A 187 -14.96 14.73 -0.03
CA GLU A 187 -14.18 15.64 -0.86
C GLU A 187 -12.83 15.95 -0.18
N PRO A 188 -11.79 16.38 -0.93
CA PRO A 188 -10.44 16.58 -0.39
C PRO A 188 -10.35 17.43 0.89
N ALA A 189 -11.18 18.49 0.99
CA ALA A 189 -11.23 19.34 2.17
C ALA A 189 -11.80 18.62 3.41
N GLU A 190 -12.80 17.76 3.20
CA GLU A 190 -13.43 16.96 4.27
C GLU A 190 -12.49 15.86 4.75
N VAL A 191 -11.74 15.24 3.82
CA VAL A 191 -10.71 14.24 4.14
C VAL A 191 -9.69 14.83 5.11
N HIS A 192 -9.14 16.00 4.79
CA HIS A 192 -8.15 16.68 5.64
C HIS A 192 -8.71 16.97 7.04
N GLN A 193 -9.93 17.51 7.12
CA GLN A 193 -10.56 17.82 8.40
C GLN A 193 -10.84 16.56 9.24
N LEU A 194 -11.40 15.50 8.64
CA LEU A 194 -11.84 14.32 9.38
C LEU A 194 -10.67 13.45 9.82
N PHE A 195 -9.68 13.20 8.95
CA PHE A 195 -8.56 12.32 9.27
C PHE A 195 -7.55 12.94 10.24
N LEU A 196 -7.60 14.26 10.45
CA LEU A 196 -6.85 14.95 11.50
C LEU A 196 -7.66 15.14 12.79
N SER A 197 -8.93 14.73 12.83
CA SER A 197 -9.76 14.82 14.03
C SER A 197 -9.43 13.72 15.04
N ASP A 198 -9.53 14.03 16.33
CA ASP A 198 -9.34 13.05 17.42
C ASP A 198 -10.31 11.87 17.30
N VAL A 199 -11.52 12.10 16.81
CA VAL A 199 -12.57 11.08 16.66
C VAL A 199 -12.10 9.97 15.72
N LEU A 200 -11.65 10.32 14.52
CA LEU A 200 -11.19 9.32 13.55
C LEU A 200 -9.83 8.76 13.94
N MET A 201 -8.91 9.63 14.38
CA MET A 201 -7.55 9.27 14.77
C MET A 201 -7.50 8.23 15.90
N GLN A 202 -8.30 8.40 16.95
CA GLN A 202 -8.27 7.53 18.13
C GLN A 202 -9.37 6.48 18.11
N GLY A 203 -10.51 6.77 17.49
CA GLY A 203 -11.68 5.89 17.49
C GLY A 203 -11.73 4.89 16.34
N VAL A 204 -11.12 5.20 15.19
CA VAL A 204 -11.26 4.43 13.95
C VAL A 204 -9.93 3.88 13.44
N LEU A 205 -8.88 4.70 13.41
CA LEU A 205 -7.57 4.29 12.92
C LEU A 205 -6.83 3.41 13.93
N PRO A 206 -6.34 2.23 13.52
CA PRO A 206 -5.64 1.36 14.43
C PRO A 206 -4.26 1.96 14.77
N ASN A 207 -4.06 2.25 16.05
CA ASN A 207 -2.87 2.94 16.56
C ASN A 207 -2.58 4.27 15.82
N ALA A 208 -3.63 5.06 15.56
CA ALA A 208 -3.53 6.35 14.87
C ALA A 208 -2.68 6.26 13.58
N THR A 209 -2.86 5.20 12.79
CA THR A 209 -2.10 4.94 11.57
C THR A 209 -3.05 4.79 10.38
N ILE A 210 -2.81 5.57 9.34
CA ILE A 210 -3.46 5.42 8.04
C ILE A 210 -2.58 4.51 7.20
N VAL A 211 -3.02 3.29 6.94
CA VAL A 211 -2.37 2.42 5.95
C VAL A 211 -3.14 2.50 4.65
N GLN A 212 -2.48 2.92 3.58
CA GLN A 212 -3.10 3.02 2.27
C GLN A 212 -2.18 2.37 1.24
N ASP A 213 -2.68 1.35 0.53
CA ASP A 213 -1.91 0.64 -0.51
C ASP A 213 -0.51 0.25 -0.02
N TRP A 214 -0.44 -0.44 1.13
CA TRP A 214 0.80 -0.84 1.83
C TRP A 214 1.65 0.29 2.42
N GLN A 215 1.22 1.55 2.35
CA GLN A 215 2.00 2.67 2.85
C GLN A 215 1.41 3.21 4.18
N PRO A 216 2.13 3.09 5.31
CA PRO A 216 1.67 3.53 6.63
C PRO A 216 2.09 4.97 6.97
N PHE A 217 1.10 5.84 7.22
CA PHE A 217 1.26 7.25 7.54
C PHE A 217 0.69 7.59 8.91
N LYS A 218 1.32 8.52 9.64
CA LYS A 218 0.64 9.21 10.75
C LYS A 218 -0.40 10.19 10.18
N PRO A 219 -1.52 10.43 10.88
CA PRO A 219 -2.51 11.45 10.53
C PRO A 219 -1.94 12.84 10.83
N LEU A 220 -1.10 13.33 9.94
CA LEU A 220 -0.45 14.64 9.97
C LEU A 220 -0.78 15.39 8.68
N SER A 221 -0.85 16.72 8.74
CA SER A 221 -1.18 17.54 7.56
C SER A 221 -0.23 17.27 6.38
N SER A 222 1.08 17.14 6.64
CA SER A 222 2.07 16.85 5.60
C SER A 222 1.85 15.51 4.91
N ASN A 223 1.40 14.50 5.64
CA ASN A 223 1.05 13.20 5.07
C ASN A 223 -0.28 13.24 4.31
N MET A 224 -1.23 14.05 4.77
CA MET A 224 -2.47 14.28 4.02
C MET A 224 -2.18 14.92 2.66
N ASP A 225 -1.22 15.84 2.57
CA ASP A 225 -0.78 16.43 1.30
C ASP A 225 -0.17 15.40 0.33
N ILE A 226 0.45 14.34 0.85
CA ILE A 226 0.95 13.22 0.05
C ILE A 226 -0.21 12.35 -0.42
N LEU A 227 -1.10 11.96 0.51
CA LEU A 227 -2.23 11.08 0.26
C LEU A 227 -3.24 11.70 -0.73
N LEU A 228 -3.52 12.99 -0.63
CA LEU A 228 -4.45 13.71 -1.51
C LEU A 228 -3.93 13.92 -2.94
N LYS A 229 -2.64 13.70 -3.20
CA LYS A 229 -2.08 13.69 -4.58
C LYS A 229 -2.31 12.37 -5.29
N LYS A 230 -2.66 11.32 -4.55
CA LYS A 230 -2.94 10.00 -5.11
C LYS A 230 -4.40 9.92 -5.53
N ASP A 231 -4.65 9.09 -6.54
CA ASP A 231 -6.00 8.77 -6.98
C ASP A 231 -6.62 7.73 -6.02
N ILE A 232 -7.28 8.24 -4.99
CA ILE A 232 -7.92 7.46 -3.91
C ILE A 232 -9.33 8.00 -3.68
N ASP A 233 -10.32 7.12 -3.62
CA ASP A 233 -11.64 7.46 -3.10
C ASP A 233 -11.72 7.20 -1.60
N TRP A 234 -12.25 8.18 -0.87
CA TRP A 234 -12.34 8.19 0.59
C TRP A 234 -13.80 8.13 1.01
N MET A 235 -14.12 7.25 1.94
CA MET A 235 -15.48 7.09 2.44
C MET A 235 -15.53 6.92 3.96
N VAL A 236 -16.61 7.39 4.57
CA VAL A 236 -16.95 7.17 5.99
C VAL A 236 -18.41 6.74 6.13
N ASP A 237 -18.78 6.11 7.23
CA ASP A 237 -20.18 5.77 7.53
C ASP A 237 -21.01 7.02 7.87
N ASP A 238 -20.44 7.95 8.64
CA ASP A 238 -21.08 9.19 9.08
C ASP A 238 -20.06 10.35 9.05
N ALA A 239 -20.36 11.42 8.31
CA ALA A 239 -19.46 12.57 8.15
C ALA A 239 -19.31 13.45 9.41
N ARG A 240 -20.15 13.27 10.43
CA ARG A 240 -20.10 14.02 11.70
C ARG A 240 -19.42 13.22 12.79
N ARG A 241 -19.65 11.91 12.84
CA ARG A 241 -19.09 11.03 13.87
C ARG A 241 -18.77 9.65 13.28
N PRO A 242 -17.70 9.56 12.48
CA PRO A 242 -17.35 8.32 11.80
C PRO A 242 -16.97 7.23 12.80
N THR A 243 -17.47 6.03 12.56
CA THR A 243 -17.05 4.80 13.26
C THR A 243 -16.42 3.78 12.31
N MET A 244 -16.54 4.03 11.00
CA MET A 244 -15.95 3.27 9.92
C MET A 244 -15.42 4.23 8.86
N ALA A 245 -14.20 3.99 8.39
CA ALA A 245 -13.63 4.69 7.24
C ALA A 245 -13.07 3.68 6.25
N SER A 246 -13.02 4.04 4.98
CA SER A 246 -12.34 3.22 3.98
C SER A 246 -11.74 4.05 2.85
N LEU A 247 -10.64 3.55 2.30
CA LEU A 247 -9.85 4.15 1.25
C LEU A 247 -9.75 3.13 0.12
N CYS A 248 -10.02 3.54 -1.11
CA CYS A 248 -9.92 2.66 -2.26
C CYS A 248 -9.02 3.27 -3.32
N THR A 249 -8.04 2.50 -3.81
CA THR A 249 -7.28 2.88 -5.00
C THR A 249 -8.16 2.87 -6.23
N PHE A 250 -7.83 3.66 -7.25
CA PHE A 250 -8.35 3.40 -8.58
C PHE A 250 -7.70 2.14 -9.17
N PRO A 251 -8.45 1.30 -9.90
CA PRO A 251 -7.91 0.07 -10.49
C PRO A 251 -6.72 0.35 -11.41
N PHE A 252 -5.66 -0.42 -11.28
CA PHE A 252 -4.45 -0.29 -12.10
C PHE A 252 -4.05 -1.61 -12.74
N HIS A 253 -3.39 -1.56 -13.90
CA HIS A 253 -2.97 -2.76 -14.61
C HIS A 253 -1.83 -3.50 -13.90
N VAL A 254 -1.84 -4.83 -14.00
CA VAL A 254 -0.77 -5.72 -13.51
C VAL A 254 -0.27 -6.67 -14.61
N PRO A 255 1.00 -7.08 -14.59
CA PRO A 255 1.64 -7.75 -15.72
C PRO A 255 1.26 -9.22 -15.93
N ILE A 256 0.36 -9.79 -15.13
CA ILE A 256 -0.10 -11.18 -15.30
C ILE A 256 -0.93 -11.39 -16.58
N GLY A 257 -1.45 -10.31 -17.18
CA GLY A 257 -2.09 -10.32 -18.49
C GLY A 257 -2.72 -8.97 -18.84
N ASP A 258 -3.03 -8.77 -20.11
CA ASP A 258 -3.45 -7.44 -20.64
C ASP A 258 -4.77 -6.93 -20.03
N ASP A 259 -5.70 -7.84 -19.70
CA ASP A 259 -7.02 -7.53 -19.13
C ASP A 259 -7.09 -7.75 -17.61
N TRP A 260 -5.97 -7.57 -16.91
CA TRP A 260 -5.91 -7.71 -15.44
C TRP A 260 -5.71 -6.39 -14.72
N TYR A 261 -6.55 -6.18 -13.71
CA TYR A 261 -6.52 -5.02 -12.83
C TYR A 261 -6.26 -5.46 -11.39
N TYR A 262 -5.64 -4.57 -10.62
CA TYR A 262 -5.51 -4.68 -9.18
C TYR A 262 -6.30 -3.56 -8.50
N LEU A 263 -6.95 -3.88 -7.39
CA LEU A 263 -7.77 -2.95 -6.61
C LEU A 263 -7.51 -3.16 -5.13
N ASN A 264 -7.11 -2.10 -4.42
CA ASN A 264 -6.86 -2.13 -2.98
C ASN A 264 -7.93 -1.33 -2.24
N ILE A 265 -8.50 -1.95 -1.20
CA ILE A 265 -9.49 -1.34 -0.30
C ILE A 265 -8.97 -1.48 1.13
N ASP A 266 -8.57 -0.35 1.71
CA ASP A 266 -8.12 -0.26 3.09
C ASP A 266 -9.31 0.17 3.97
N MET A 267 -9.70 -0.68 4.92
CA MET A 267 -10.84 -0.46 5.80
C MET A 267 -10.41 -0.30 7.25
N PHE A 268 -11.00 0.71 7.90
CA PHE A 268 -10.76 1.06 9.30
C PHE A 268 -12.08 1.06 10.06
N GLY A 269 -12.10 0.36 11.19
CA GLY A 269 -13.32 0.12 11.96
C GLY A 269 -13.54 -1.38 12.20
N LYS A 270 -14.49 -1.69 13.07
CA LYS A 270 -14.71 -3.05 13.59
C LYS A 270 -16.12 -3.58 13.34
N ASP A 271 -16.99 -2.75 12.78
CA ASP A 271 -18.36 -3.14 12.48
C ASP A 271 -18.43 -3.80 11.10
N LEU A 272 -18.80 -5.08 11.08
CA LEU A 272 -18.89 -5.88 9.86
C LEU A 272 -19.91 -5.31 8.86
N THR A 273 -21.04 -4.82 9.37
CA THR A 273 -22.13 -4.29 8.56
C THR A 273 -21.69 -3.03 7.83
N LEU A 274 -21.08 -2.09 8.56
CA LEU A 274 -20.53 -0.86 7.98
C LEU A 274 -19.39 -1.18 6.99
N ALA A 275 -18.52 -2.14 7.33
CA ALA A 275 -17.45 -2.58 6.42
C ALA A 275 -17.99 -3.15 5.10
N ILE A 276 -19.05 -3.97 5.14
CA ILE A 276 -19.69 -4.49 3.93
C ILE A 276 -20.32 -3.35 3.11
N GLN A 277 -20.97 -2.37 3.74
CA GLN A 277 -21.54 -1.22 3.04
C GLN A 277 -20.46 -0.41 2.31
N GLN A 278 -19.35 -0.11 2.99
CA GLN A 278 -18.17 0.57 2.43
C GLN A 278 -17.61 -0.21 1.23
N LEU A 279 -17.34 -1.51 1.43
CA LEU A 279 -16.82 -2.41 0.41
C LEU A 279 -17.66 -2.37 -0.87
N LEU A 280 -18.98 -2.49 -0.75
CA LEU A 280 -19.85 -2.56 -1.92
C LEU A 280 -19.97 -1.23 -2.65
N CYS A 281 -19.88 -0.11 -1.93
CA CYS A 281 -19.84 1.21 -2.55
C CYS A 281 -18.59 1.32 -3.43
N HIS A 282 -17.43 0.92 -2.90
CA HIS A 282 -16.17 0.86 -3.66
C HIS A 282 -16.23 -0.10 -4.84
N LEU A 283 -16.70 -1.34 -4.65
CA LEU A 283 -16.79 -2.31 -5.74
C LEU A 283 -17.69 -1.79 -6.88
N ARG A 284 -18.90 -1.28 -6.58
CA ARG A 284 -19.80 -0.74 -7.61
C ARG A 284 -19.15 0.40 -8.39
N ARG A 285 -18.42 1.27 -7.69
CA ARG A 285 -17.81 2.47 -8.26
C ARG A 285 -16.59 2.14 -9.11
N HIS A 286 -15.67 1.34 -8.58
CA HIS A 286 -14.36 1.11 -9.19
C HIS A 286 -14.37 -0.05 -10.19
N THR A 287 -15.35 -0.95 -10.14
CA THR A 287 -15.43 -2.07 -11.11
C THR A 287 -16.55 -1.93 -12.13
N GLY A 288 -17.45 -0.95 -11.99
CA GLY A 288 -18.68 -0.85 -12.80
C GLY A 288 -18.47 -0.63 -14.31
N THR A 289 -17.32 -0.07 -14.70
CA THR A 289 -16.92 0.18 -16.10
C THR A 289 -15.77 -0.72 -16.58
N LEU A 290 -15.18 -1.51 -15.70
CA LEU A 290 -14.07 -2.39 -16.06
C LEU A 290 -14.56 -3.58 -16.91
N LYS A 291 -13.65 -4.11 -17.72
CA LYS A 291 -13.81 -5.36 -18.45
C LYS A 291 -12.55 -6.19 -18.23
N GLY A 292 -12.70 -7.43 -17.80
CA GLY A 292 -11.57 -8.30 -17.50
C GLY A 292 -11.52 -8.76 -16.05
N TYR A 293 -10.36 -9.25 -15.64
CA TYR A 293 -10.16 -9.83 -14.32
C TYR A 293 -9.65 -8.79 -13.33
N VAL A 294 -10.18 -8.85 -12.11
CA VAL A 294 -9.77 -7.98 -11.01
C VAL A 294 -9.22 -8.85 -9.89
N MET A 295 -8.01 -8.53 -9.46
CA MET A 295 -7.45 -8.95 -8.19
C MET A 295 -7.78 -7.86 -7.16
N CYS A 296 -8.68 -8.15 -6.22
CA CYS A 296 -9.08 -7.20 -5.20
C CYS A 296 -8.51 -7.62 -3.86
N GLN A 297 -7.71 -6.74 -3.26
CA GLN A 297 -7.16 -6.93 -1.92
C GLN A 297 -7.88 -6.00 -0.94
N VAL A 298 -8.36 -6.58 0.16
CA VAL A 298 -9.09 -5.87 1.19
C VAL A 298 -8.31 -6.00 2.50
N PHE A 299 -7.92 -4.86 3.07
CA PHE A 299 -7.26 -4.75 4.37
C PHE A 299 -8.30 -4.33 5.41
N GLN A 300 -8.37 -5.05 6.52
CA GLN A 300 -9.42 -4.83 7.52
C GLN A 300 -8.97 -5.26 8.91
N GLU A 301 -9.77 -4.96 9.94
CA GLU A 301 -9.59 -5.54 11.27
C GLU A 301 -9.53 -7.09 11.17
N PRO A 302 -8.48 -7.74 11.71
CA PRO A 302 -8.32 -9.20 11.70
C PRO A 302 -9.59 -10.02 11.98
N ALA A 303 -10.37 -9.61 12.98
CA ALA A 303 -11.60 -10.29 13.38
C ALA A 303 -12.70 -10.29 12.28
N LEU A 304 -12.66 -9.33 11.35
CA LEU A 304 -13.61 -9.22 10.24
C LEU A 304 -13.28 -10.15 9.07
N TRP A 305 -12.07 -10.72 9.01
CA TRP A 305 -11.63 -11.48 7.84
C TRP A 305 -12.56 -12.65 7.50
N LYS A 306 -12.89 -13.48 8.50
CA LYS A 306 -13.72 -14.68 8.29
C LYS A 306 -15.13 -14.32 7.80
N PRO A 307 -15.91 -13.46 8.49
CA PRO A 307 -17.23 -13.10 8.00
C PRO A 307 -17.19 -12.35 6.65
N MET A 308 -16.15 -11.54 6.38
CA MET A 308 -15.99 -10.91 5.06
C MET A 308 -15.70 -11.93 3.96
N ALA A 309 -14.86 -12.93 4.23
CA ALA A 309 -14.57 -14.02 3.30
C ALA A 309 -15.82 -14.85 2.99
N GLU A 310 -16.65 -15.13 4.00
CA GLU A 310 -17.94 -15.78 3.86
C GLU A 310 -18.90 -14.93 3.01
N PHE A 311 -18.96 -13.62 3.23
CA PHE A 311 -19.76 -12.70 2.40
C PHE A 311 -19.33 -12.74 0.92
N PHE A 312 -18.03 -12.64 0.64
CA PHE A 312 -17.52 -12.73 -0.74
C PHE A 312 -17.88 -14.07 -1.40
N ARG A 313 -17.68 -15.19 -0.70
CA ARG A 313 -17.93 -16.53 -1.25
C ARG A 313 -19.41 -16.84 -1.41
N GLU A 314 -20.21 -16.53 -0.39
CA GLU A 314 -21.60 -16.96 -0.33
C GLU A 314 -22.58 -15.96 -0.92
N THR A 315 -22.30 -14.66 -0.81
CA THR A 315 -23.17 -13.60 -1.35
C THR A 315 -22.69 -13.16 -2.72
N LEU A 316 -21.43 -12.76 -2.86
CA LEU A 316 -20.91 -12.25 -4.14
C LEU A 316 -20.49 -13.36 -5.11
N LYS A 317 -20.39 -14.61 -4.63
CA LYS A 317 -19.93 -15.78 -5.40
C LYS A 317 -18.58 -15.53 -6.09
N VAL A 318 -17.66 -14.85 -5.40
CA VAL A 318 -16.30 -14.60 -5.89
C VAL A 318 -15.31 -15.60 -5.29
N GLU A 319 -14.19 -15.77 -5.98
CA GLU A 319 -13.14 -16.70 -5.59
C GLU A 319 -12.20 -16.08 -4.56
N LEU A 320 -11.90 -16.80 -3.48
CA LEU A 320 -10.81 -16.46 -2.57
C LEU A 320 -9.50 -17.00 -3.14
N VAL A 321 -8.47 -16.15 -3.22
CA VAL A 321 -7.18 -16.51 -3.81
C VAL A 321 -6.23 -17.11 -2.76
N LYS A 322 -6.38 -16.69 -1.50
CA LYS A 322 -5.55 -17.12 -0.37
C LYS A 322 -6.39 -17.27 0.90
N GLU A 323 -5.92 -18.12 1.79
CA GLU A 323 -6.37 -18.18 3.18
C GLU A 323 -5.92 -16.93 3.96
N TYR A 324 -6.30 -16.87 5.24
CA TYR A 324 -5.98 -15.75 6.12
C TYR A 324 -4.48 -15.40 6.13
N THR A 325 -4.19 -14.13 5.87
CA THR A 325 -2.86 -13.54 5.98
C THR A 325 -2.99 -12.17 6.66
N GLU A 326 -1.88 -11.64 7.18
CA GLU A 326 -1.86 -10.36 7.89
C GLU A 326 -0.87 -9.41 7.24
N GLN A 327 -1.23 -8.13 7.19
CA GLN A 327 -0.28 -7.05 6.98
C GLN A 327 0.17 -6.55 8.35
N CYS A 328 1.47 -6.56 8.60
CA CYS A 328 2.08 -6.01 9.80
C CYS A 328 2.78 -4.71 9.46
N VAL A 329 2.39 -3.60 10.11
CA VAL A 329 3.14 -2.35 10.08
C VAL A 329 4.22 -2.41 11.15
N VAL A 330 5.47 -2.32 10.75
CA VAL A 330 6.61 -2.42 11.65
C VAL A 330 7.55 -1.24 11.50
N GLU A 331 8.22 -0.88 12.58
CA GLU A 331 9.23 0.18 12.57
C GLU A 331 10.49 -0.22 13.34
N SER A 332 11.62 0.37 12.99
CA SER A 332 12.89 0.25 13.71
C SER A 332 13.60 1.59 13.74
N ASP A 333 14.44 1.83 14.73
CA ASP A 333 15.25 3.06 14.77
C ASP A 333 16.23 3.12 13.60
N VAL A 334 16.39 4.31 13.02
CA VAL A 334 17.42 4.55 12.00
C VAL A 334 18.75 4.77 12.69
N VAL A 335 19.75 3.99 12.29
CA VAL A 335 21.13 4.07 12.79
C VAL A 335 21.95 5.05 11.96
#